data_AF-A0AAU7SBE0-F1
#
_entry.id   AF-A0AAU7SBE0-F1
#
_cell.length_a   1.000
_cell.length_b   1.000
_cell.length_c   1.000
_cell.angle_alpha   90.00
_cell.angle_beta   90.00
_cell.angle_gamma   90.00
#
_symmetry.space_group_name_H-M   'P 1'
#
loop_
_entity.id
_entity.type
_entity.pdbx_description
1 polymer ?
#
loop_
_entity_poly.entity_id
_entity_poly.type
_entity_poly.pdbx_seq_one_letter_code
_entity_poly.pdbx_strand_id
1 'polypeptide(L)'
;MSTEGFEKFTMRAVAMRANVNPMTIYHHFQDRDGLIKAMAECVYADVAASSQGTVRSRIEGLLGAYRTKVMCHPGLTLAIFNRPAVFPDHARRITDNLTDLLKELGLSRSRALLWVHILVDYTHGAALAVAMDEKADGSQLAATDPEHGNYERAISELLDRLGA
;
A
#
# COMPACT_ATOMS: atom_id res chain seq x y z
N MET A 1 6.49 6.93 9.41
CA MET A 1 7.52 7.90 8.95
C MET A 1 6.85 9.05 8.19
N SER A 2 7.21 10.32 8.44
CA SER A 2 6.65 11.51 7.77
C SER A 2 7.25 11.69 6.37
N THR A 3 6.64 12.53 5.53
CA THR A 3 7.17 12.92 4.20
C THR A 3 8.57 13.55 4.34
N GLU A 4 8.80 14.34 5.38
CA GLU A 4 10.14 14.84 5.76
C GLU A 4 11.11 13.75 6.21
N GLY A 5 10.60 12.68 6.86
CA GLY A 5 11.39 11.51 7.22
C GLY A 5 11.86 10.72 5.99
N PHE A 6 11.12 10.80 4.89
CA PHE A 6 11.51 10.18 3.63
C PHE A 6 12.47 11.05 2.81
N GLU A 7 12.34 12.37 2.82
CA GLU A 7 13.36 13.32 2.30
C GLU A 7 14.72 13.12 3.01
N LYS A 8 14.71 12.86 4.32
CA LYS A 8 15.91 12.49 5.11
C LYS A 8 16.40 11.05 4.85
N PHE A 9 15.67 10.24 4.07
CA PHE A 9 16.01 8.86 3.73
C PHE A 9 17.05 8.84 2.61
N THR A 10 18.31 9.05 2.99
CA THR A 10 19.48 8.99 2.11
C THR A 10 20.17 7.63 2.21
N MET A 11 20.89 7.23 1.16
CA MET A 11 21.71 6.00 1.16
C MET A 11 22.66 5.95 2.37
N ARG A 12 23.23 7.10 2.75
CA ARG A 12 24.10 7.24 3.92
C ARG A 12 23.36 7.05 5.24
N ALA A 13 22.16 7.63 5.39
CA ALA A 13 21.35 7.46 6.59
C ALA A 13 20.97 5.99 6.82
N VAL A 14 20.69 5.26 5.73
CA VAL A 14 20.38 3.83 5.78
C VAL A 14 21.61 3.02 6.18
N ALA A 15 22.77 3.30 5.58
CA ALA A 15 24.02 2.65 5.94
C ALA A 15 24.36 2.85 7.44
N MET A 16 24.23 4.07 7.94
CA MET A 16 24.45 4.39 9.35
C MET A 16 23.50 3.61 10.26
N ARG A 17 22.20 3.58 9.94
CA ARG A 17 21.21 2.87 10.76
C ARG A 17 21.39 1.35 10.72
N ALA A 18 21.88 0.81 9.60
CA ALA A 18 22.22 -0.61 9.46
C ALA A 18 23.62 -0.95 10.01
N ASN A 19 24.38 0.05 10.51
CA ASN A 19 25.76 -0.11 10.98
C ASN A 19 26.69 -0.77 9.94
N VAL A 20 26.54 -0.38 8.67
CA VAL A 20 27.38 -0.85 7.55
C VAL A 20 28.03 0.31 6.82
N ASN A 21 29.03 0.01 5.99
CA ASN A 21 29.64 1.00 5.11
C ASN A 21 28.63 1.43 4.03
N PRO A 22 28.51 2.73 3.69
CA PRO A 22 27.67 3.19 2.57
C PRO A 22 27.90 2.44 1.25
N MET A 23 29.15 2.08 0.92
CA MET A 23 29.46 1.30 -0.28
C MET A 23 28.73 -0.05 -0.33
N THR A 24 28.45 -0.67 0.82
CA THR A 24 27.66 -1.90 0.90
C THR A 24 26.23 -1.66 0.41
N ILE A 25 25.60 -0.55 0.81
CA ILE A 25 24.25 -0.18 0.35
C ILE A 25 24.25 0.10 -1.15
N TYR A 26 25.22 0.87 -1.65
CA TYR A 26 25.36 1.15 -3.08
C TYR A 26 25.62 -0.12 -3.90
N HIS A 27 26.38 -1.09 -3.38
CA HIS A 27 26.64 -2.34 -4.07
C HIS A 27 25.36 -3.19 -4.24
N HIS A 28 24.50 -3.24 -3.21
CA HIS A 28 23.27 -4.03 -3.27
C HIS A 28 22.13 -3.35 -4.04
N PHE A 29 22.04 -2.02 -3.99
CA PHE A 29 20.85 -1.30 -4.46
C PHE A 29 21.12 -0.29 -5.57
N GLN A 30 22.39 -0.07 -5.94
CA GLN A 30 22.87 0.95 -6.90
C GLN A 30 22.58 2.40 -6.52
N ASP A 31 21.34 2.74 -6.22
CA ASP A 31 20.89 4.08 -5.91
C ASP A 31 19.67 4.06 -4.96
N ARG A 32 19.10 5.25 -4.73
CA ARG A 32 17.93 5.40 -3.87
C ARG A 32 16.70 4.69 -4.45
N ASP A 33 16.60 4.59 -5.76
CA ASP A 33 15.47 3.99 -6.47
C ASP A 33 15.48 2.47 -6.34
N GLY A 34 16.64 1.83 -6.52
CA GLY A 34 16.82 0.41 -6.25
C GLY A 34 16.58 0.06 -4.79
N LEU A 35 16.93 0.96 -3.85
CA LEU A 35 16.64 0.76 -2.43
C LEU A 35 15.14 0.85 -2.13
N ILE A 36 14.45 1.86 -2.68
CA ILE A 36 12.98 2.00 -2.55
C ILE A 36 12.29 0.75 -3.09
N LYS A 37 12.69 0.31 -4.28
CA LYS A 37 12.13 -0.91 -4.91
C LYS A 37 12.32 -2.11 -3.99
N ALA A 38 13.55 -2.37 -3.54
CA ALA A 38 13.85 -3.52 -2.69
C ALA A 38 13.07 -3.51 -1.37
N MET A 39 12.95 -2.35 -0.72
CA MET A 39 12.12 -2.21 0.48
C MET A 39 10.65 -2.53 0.20
N ALA A 40 10.12 -2.05 -0.92
CA ALA A 40 8.74 -2.29 -1.29
C ALA A 40 8.48 -3.75 -1.66
N GLU A 41 9.45 -4.44 -2.30
CA GLU A 41 9.36 -5.90 -2.47
C GLU A 41 9.25 -6.59 -1.12
N CYS A 42 10.09 -6.26 -0.14
CA CYS A 42 10.00 -6.87 1.19
C CYS A 42 8.66 -6.58 1.89
N VAL A 43 8.18 -5.33 1.83
CA VAL A 43 6.96 -4.90 2.55
C VAL A 43 5.70 -5.54 1.97
N TYR A 44 5.64 -5.71 0.65
CA TYR A 44 4.45 -6.21 -0.05
C TYR A 44 4.50 -7.71 -0.39
N ALA A 45 5.59 -8.41 -0.05
CA ALA A 45 5.79 -9.82 -0.38
C ALA A 45 4.65 -10.74 0.10
N ASP A 46 4.14 -10.49 1.32
CA ASP A 46 3.12 -11.30 1.99
C ASP A 46 1.68 -10.86 1.69
N VAL A 47 1.48 -9.78 0.94
CA VAL A 47 0.13 -9.33 0.58
C VAL A 47 -0.41 -10.22 -0.53
N ALA A 48 -1.38 -11.06 -0.21
CA ALA A 48 -2.02 -11.95 -1.18
C ALA A 48 -3.51 -12.14 -0.85
N ALA A 49 -4.30 -12.41 -1.89
CA ALA A 49 -5.69 -12.77 -1.71
C ALA A 49 -5.77 -14.20 -1.16
N SER A 50 -6.74 -14.46 -0.28
CA SER A 50 -7.04 -15.81 0.18
C SER A 50 -7.45 -16.71 -1.00
N SER A 51 -7.10 -18.00 -0.92
CA SER A 51 -7.63 -19.02 -1.83
C SER A 51 -9.03 -19.50 -1.45
N GLN A 52 -9.51 -19.13 -0.26
CA GLN A 52 -10.79 -19.54 0.30
C GLN A 52 -11.76 -18.36 0.39
N GLY A 53 -13.05 -18.65 0.39
CA GLY A 53 -14.13 -17.67 0.52
C GLY A 53 -14.69 -17.22 -0.83
N THR A 54 -15.64 -16.29 -0.78
CA THR A 54 -16.24 -15.71 -1.98
C THR A 54 -15.25 -14.78 -2.68
N VAL A 55 -15.43 -14.54 -3.97
CA VAL A 55 -14.60 -13.58 -4.72
C VAL A 55 -14.62 -12.21 -4.03
N ARG A 56 -15.78 -11.80 -3.53
CA ARG A 56 -15.94 -10.56 -2.75
C ARG A 56 -15.07 -10.55 -1.49
N SER A 57 -15.17 -11.57 -0.63
CA SER A 57 -14.37 -11.63 0.60
C SER A 57 -12.87 -11.69 0.31
N ARG A 58 -12.47 -12.29 -0.82
CA ARG A 58 -11.07 -12.31 -1.29
C ARG A 58 -10.58 -10.91 -1.69
N ILE A 59 -11.41 -10.10 -2.34
CA ILE A 59 -11.11 -8.70 -2.66
C ILE A 59 -10.98 -7.88 -1.38
N GLU A 60 -11.96 -7.97 -0.48
CA GLU A 60 -11.95 -7.27 0.82
C GLU A 60 -10.70 -7.61 1.62
N GLY A 61 -10.35 -8.90 1.72
CA GLY A 61 -9.14 -9.35 2.41
C GLY A 61 -7.84 -8.86 1.76
N LEU A 62 -7.76 -8.87 0.42
CA LEU A 62 -6.59 -8.36 -0.31
C LEU A 62 -6.39 -6.86 -0.07
N LEU A 63 -7.46 -6.08 -0.19
CA LEU A 63 -7.44 -4.63 0.03
C LEU A 63 -7.17 -4.28 1.50
N GLY A 64 -7.69 -5.07 2.45
CA GLY A 64 -7.40 -4.94 3.88
C GLY A 64 -5.92 -5.17 4.18
N ALA A 65 -5.35 -6.28 3.71
CA ALA A 65 -3.92 -6.59 3.88
C ALA A 65 -3.03 -5.51 3.25
N TYR A 66 -3.40 -5.03 2.05
CA TYR A 66 -2.69 -3.94 1.40
C TYR A 66 -2.76 -2.64 2.20
N ARG A 67 -3.96 -2.26 2.68
CA ARG A 67 -4.18 -1.08 3.53
C ARG A 67 -3.26 -1.10 4.75
N THR A 68 -3.17 -2.23 5.45
CA THR A 68 -2.30 -2.38 6.62
C THR A 68 -0.85 -2.04 6.29
N LYS A 69 -0.32 -2.51 5.15
CA LYS A 69 1.06 -2.18 4.74
C LYS A 69 1.23 -0.69 4.46
N VAL A 70 0.27 -0.05 3.80
CA VAL A 70 0.31 1.40 3.53
C VAL A 70 0.28 2.19 4.84
N MET A 71 -0.56 1.81 5.80
CA MET A 71 -0.63 2.45 7.12
C MET A 71 0.67 2.31 7.92
N CYS A 72 1.29 1.13 7.91
CA CYS A 72 2.56 0.91 8.61
C CYS A 72 3.74 1.62 7.92
N HIS A 73 3.67 1.79 6.59
CA HIS A 73 4.78 2.31 5.78
C HIS A 73 4.39 3.49 4.86
N PRO A 74 3.73 4.55 5.37
CA PRO A 74 3.17 5.61 4.53
C PRO A 74 4.24 6.38 3.75
N GLY A 75 5.43 6.54 4.32
CA GLY A 75 6.56 7.18 3.65
C GLY A 75 7.07 6.40 2.44
N LEU A 76 7.01 5.06 2.49
CA LEU A 76 7.40 4.21 1.36
C LEU A 76 6.37 4.31 0.23
N THR A 77 5.08 4.29 0.55
CA THR A 77 4.00 4.50 -0.42
C THR A 77 4.14 5.85 -1.14
N LEU A 78 4.33 6.94 -0.40
CA LEU A 78 4.54 8.27 -0.99
C LEU A 78 5.80 8.35 -1.86
N ALA A 79 6.86 7.61 -1.51
CA ALA A 79 8.07 7.53 -2.31
C ALA A 79 7.84 6.87 -3.68
N ILE A 80 7.03 5.79 -3.70
CA ILE A 80 6.65 5.10 -4.93
C ILE A 80 5.81 6.02 -5.81
N PHE A 81 4.85 6.77 -5.24
CA PHE A 81 4.04 7.74 -5.98
C PHE A 81 4.85 8.83 -6.66
N ASN A 82 5.87 9.35 -5.97
CA ASN A 82 6.76 10.36 -6.54
C ASN A 82 7.69 9.80 -7.62
N ARG A 83 7.79 8.47 -7.77
CA ARG A 83 8.69 7.80 -8.72
C ARG A 83 8.02 6.59 -9.38
N PRO A 84 7.05 6.80 -10.29
CA PRO A 84 6.31 5.68 -10.91
C PRO A 84 7.20 4.67 -11.65
N ALA A 85 8.39 5.08 -12.12
CA ALA A 85 9.34 4.21 -12.79
C ALA A 85 9.89 3.07 -11.89
N VAL A 86 9.80 3.20 -10.57
CA VAL A 86 10.27 2.19 -9.60
C VAL A 86 9.13 1.33 -9.04
N PHE A 87 8.00 1.24 -9.75
CA PHE A 87 6.86 0.46 -9.28
C PHE A 87 7.26 -1.02 -9.04
N PRO A 88 7.14 -1.52 -7.81
CA PRO A 88 7.68 -2.83 -7.42
C PRO A 88 6.80 -3.97 -7.94
N ASP A 89 7.43 -5.10 -8.21
CA ASP A 89 6.81 -6.28 -8.81
C ASP A 89 5.75 -6.88 -7.87
N HIS A 90 5.96 -6.85 -6.56
CA HIS A 90 4.92 -7.24 -5.60
C HIS A 90 3.72 -6.27 -5.56
N ALA A 91 3.89 -4.97 -5.79
CA ALA A 91 2.73 -4.07 -5.94
C ALA A 91 1.97 -4.35 -7.24
N ARG A 92 2.69 -4.63 -8.33
CA ARG A 92 2.07 -5.06 -9.60
C ARG A 92 1.28 -6.36 -9.43
N ARG A 93 1.84 -7.35 -8.72
CA ARG A 93 1.14 -8.61 -8.39
C ARG A 93 -0.17 -8.36 -7.64
N ILE A 94 -0.21 -7.41 -6.71
CA ILE A 94 -1.45 -7.06 -5.98
C ILE A 94 -2.50 -6.49 -6.94
N THR A 95 -2.12 -5.55 -7.81
CA THR A 95 -3.04 -4.95 -8.78
C THR A 95 -3.52 -5.96 -9.82
N ASP A 96 -2.66 -6.89 -10.24
CA ASP A 96 -3.01 -7.96 -11.18
C ASP A 96 -3.99 -8.94 -10.54
N ASN A 97 -3.72 -9.40 -9.31
CA ASN A 97 -4.64 -10.24 -8.53
C ASN A 97 -6.00 -9.58 -8.35
N LEU A 98 -6.03 -8.28 -8.01
CA LEU A 98 -7.28 -7.54 -7.87
C LEU A 98 -8.03 -7.44 -9.20
N THR A 99 -7.31 -7.21 -10.30
CA THR A 99 -7.87 -7.19 -11.65
C THR A 99 -8.54 -8.53 -12.00
N ASP A 100 -7.89 -9.65 -11.67
CA ASP A 100 -8.42 -10.97 -11.96
C ASP A 100 -9.64 -11.32 -11.10
N LEU A 101 -9.61 -10.98 -9.80
CA LEU A 101 -10.79 -11.10 -8.93
C LEU A 101 -11.99 -10.27 -9.43
N LEU A 102 -11.75 -9.06 -9.93
CA LEU A 102 -12.81 -8.22 -10.50
C LEU A 102 -13.37 -8.81 -11.80
N LYS A 103 -12.54 -9.46 -12.63
CA LYS A 103 -13.04 -10.22 -13.79
C LYS A 103 -13.85 -11.45 -13.37
N GLU A 104 -13.45 -12.14 -12.30
CA GLU A 104 -14.22 -13.26 -11.72
C GLU A 104 -15.61 -12.79 -11.25
N LEU A 105 -15.78 -11.52 -10.85
CA LEU A 105 -17.09 -10.90 -10.59
C LEU A 105 -17.89 -10.54 -11.86
N GLY A 106 -17.39 -10.86 -13.05
CA GLY A 106 -18.08 -10.63 -14.33
C GLY A 106 -17.81 -9.27 -14.98
N LEU A 107 -16.85 -8.49 -14.47
CA LEU A 107 -16.48 -7.22 -15.12
C LEU A 107 -15.70 -7.48 -16.42
N SER A 108 -15.97 -6.64 -17.43
CA SER A 108 -15.10 -6.57 -18.60
C SER A 108 -13.70 -6.08 -18.21
N ARG A 109 -12.69 -6.37 -19.04
CA ARG A 109 -11.30 -5.93 -18.80
C ARG A 109 -11.18 -4.42 -18.55
N SER A 110 -11.87 -3.60 -19.34
CA SER A 110 -11.83 -2.14 -19.20
C SER A 110 -12.46 -1.67 -17.89
N ARG A 111 -13.58 -2.29 -17.49
CA ARG A 111 -14.23 -1.99 -16.20
C ARG A 111 -13.36 -2.46 -15.02
N ALA A 112 -12.78 -3.65 -15.09
CA ALA A 112 -11.92 -4.18 -14.03
C ALA A 112 -10.73 -3.25 -13.77
N LEU A 113 -10.05 -2.76 -14.81
CA LEU A 113 -8.95 -1.82 -14.66
C LEU A 113 -9.39 -0.49 -14.02
N LEU A 114 -10.54 0.06 -14.43
CA LEU A 114 -11.08 1.27 -13.82
C LEU A 114 -11.37 1.06 -12.32
N TRP A 115 -11.94 -0.09 -11.96
CA TRP A 115 -12.24 -0.43 -10.57
C TRP A 115 -11.00 -0.71 -9.73
N VAL A 116 -9.94 -1.25 -10.31
CA VAL A 116 -8.63 -1.34 -9.64
C VAL A 116 -8.17 0.05 -9.22
N HIS A 117 -8.21 1.04 -10.12
CA HIS A 117 -7.83 2.42 -9.78
C HIS A 117 -8.70 2.98 -8.65
N ILE A 118 -10.03 2.86 -8.76
CA ILE A 118 -10.96 3.36 -7.74
C ILE A 118 -10.66 2.75 -6.36
N LEU A 119 -10.56 1.42 -6.30
CA LEU A 119 -10.37 0.71 -5.04
C LEU A 119 -9.00 1.01 -4.44
N VAL A 120 -7.94 0.96 -5.25
CA VAL A 120 -6.56 1.21 -4.80
C VAL A 120 -6.38 2.66 -4.35
N ASP A 121 -6.89 3.64 -5.09
CA ASP A 121 -6.78 5.06 -4.72
C ASP A 121 -7.58 5.37 -3.46
N TYR A 122 -8.76 4.78 -3.31
CA TYR A 122 -9.53 4.87 -2.07
C TYR A 122 -8.77 4.26 -0.89
N THR A 123 -8.20 3.05 -1.06
CA THR A 123 -7.39 2.40 -0.03
C THR A 123 -6.18 3.25 0.37
N HIS A 124 -5.49 3.87 -0.59
CA HIS A 124 -4.40 4.79 -0.31
C HIS A 124 -4.85 6.01 0.49
N GLY A 125 -5.93 6.67 0.06
CA GLY A 125 -6.47 7.84 0.74
C GLY A 125 -6.85 7.53 2.18
N ALA A 126 -7.62 6.44 2.39
CA ALA A 126 -8.04 6.00 3.71
C ALA A 126 -6.88 5.57 4.63
N ALA A 127 -5.83 4.95 4.07
CA ALA A 127 -4.66 4.55 4.84
C ALA A 127 -3.77 5.74 5.23
N LEU A 128 -3.54 6.65 4.28
CA LEU A 128 -2.67 7.80 4.46
C LEU A 128 -3.28 8.84 5.41
N ALA A 129 -4.61 9.01 5.40
CA ALA A 129 -5.32 9.88 6.35
C ALA A 129 -5.04 9.45 7.80
N VAL A 130 -5.28 8.17 8.13
CA VAL A 130 -5.02 7.63 9.48
C VAL A 130 -3.54 7.79 9.87
N ALA A 131 -2.62 7.51 8.95
CA ALA A 131 -1.19 7.62 9.21
C ALA A 131 -0.67 9.07 9.31
N MET A 132 -1.46 10.07 8.90
CA MET A 132 -1.20 11.49 9.10
C MET A 132 -1.76 11.96 10.44
N ASP A 133 -2.95 11.48 10.84
CA ASP A 133 -3.59 11.81 12.12
C ASP A 133 -2.80 11.30 13.32
N GLU A 134 -2.29 10.05 13.28
CA GLU A 134 -1.40 9.51 14.32
C GLU A 134 -0.14 10.36 14.56
N LYS A 135 0.29 11.14 13.55
CA LYS A 135 1.43 12.05 13.70
C LYS A 135 1.04 13.42 14.25
N ALA A 136 -0.17 13.89 13.95
CA ALA A 136 -0.69 15.14 14.47
C ALA A 136 -0.97 15.04 15.97
N ASP A 137 -1.40 13.87 16.44
CA ASP A 137 -1.87 13.64 17.81
C ASP A 137 -0.79 13.14 18.80
N GLY A 138 0.47 13.57 18.62
CA GLY A 138 1.56 13.35 19.60
C GLY A 138 1.28 13.87 21.02
N SER A 139 0.11 14.46 21.24
CA SER A 139 -0.50 14.77 22.52
C SER A 139 -1.94 14.21 22.61
N GLN A 140 -2.03 12.92 22.97
CA GLN A 140 -3.11 12.34 23.78
C GLN A 140 -4.56 12.56 23.28
N LEU A 141 -5.09 11.62 22.49
CA LEU A 141 -6.36 10.97 22.81
C LEU A 141 -6.47 9.53 22.27
N ALA A 142 -6.20 8.56 23.14
CA ALA A 142 -6.77 7.23 22.99
C ALA A 142 -8.27 7.31 23.31
N ALA A 143 -9.12 7.57 22.31
CA ALA A 143 -10.57 7.33 22.44
C ALA A 143 -11.24 7.28 21.05
N THR A 144 -11.72 6.08 20.71
CA THR A 144 -12.72 5.78 19.65
C THR A 144 -12.36 6.26 18.26
N ASP A 145 -11.83 5.38 17.43
CA ASP A 145 -11.76 5.60 16.00
C ASP A 145 -12.95 4.95 15.26
N PRO A 146 -14.04 5.71 14.97
CA PRO A 146 -15.09 5.28 14.05
C PRO A 146 -14.60 5.10 12.61
N GLU A 147 -13.36 5.48 12.26
CA GLU A 147 -12.82 5.43 10.89
C GLU A 147 -12.29 4.05 10.47
N HIS A 148 -11.86 3.20 11.39
CA HIS A 148 -11.48 1.81 11.05
C HIS A 148 -12.66 1.04 10.47
N GLY A 149 -13.86 1.20 11.06
CA GLY A 149 -15.09 0.60 10.52
C GLY A 149 -15.59 1.28 9.24
N ASN A 150 -15.21 2.54 9.00
CA ASN A 150 -15.63 3.25 7.78
C ASN A 150 -14.95 2.68 6.53
N TYR A 151 -13.69 2.23 6.62
CA TYR A 151 -13.00 1.63 5.47
C TYR A 151 -13.69 0.35 4.99
N GLU A 152 -13.93 -0.60 5.89
CA GLU A 152 -14.58 -1.88 5.54
C GLU A 152 -15.99 -1.65 4.98
N ARG A 153 -16.76 -0.74 5.61
CA ARG A 153 -18.09 -0.35 5.13
C ARG A 153 -18.05 0.30 3.75
N ALA A 154 -17.08 1.17 3.49
CA ALA A 154 -16.93 1.83 2.20
C ALA A 154 -16.51 0.85 1.09
N ILE A 155 -15.57 -0.07 1.37
CA ILE A 155 -15.23 -1.14 0.42
C ILE A 155 -16.46 -2.00 0.15
N SER A 156 -17.22 -2.38 1.19
CA SER A 156 -18.46 -3.14 1.00
C SER A 156 -19.45 -2.39 0.12
N GLU A 157 -19.74 -1.11 0.41
CA GLU A 157 -20.65 -0.28 -0.41
C GLU A 157 -20.16 -0.13 -1.85
N LEU A 158 -18.86 0.09 -2.06
CA LEU A 158 -18.26 0.18 -3.40
C LEU A 158 -18.43 -1.13 -4.18
N LEU A 159 -18.23 -2.28 -3.53
CA LEU A 159 -18.42 -3.59 -4.15
C LEU A 159 -19.90 -3.93 -4.38
N ASP A 160 -20.83 -3.44 -3.53
CA ASP A 160 -22.27 -3.59 -3.77
C ASP A 160 -22.72 -2.89 -5.06
N ARG A 161 -22.10 -1.75 -5.40
CA ARG A 161 -22.38 -1.00 -6.63
C ARG A 161 -21.79 -1.62 -7.89
N LEU A 162 -20.97 -2.66 -7.78
CA LEU A 162 -20.42 -3.37 -8.94
C LEU A 162 -21.45 -4.24 -9.67
N GLY A 163 -22.43 -4.76 -8.93
CA GLY A 163 -23.44 -5.71 -9.41
C GLY A 163 -24.80 -5.09 -9.77
N ALA A 164 -24.95 -3.77 -9.64
CA ALA A 164 -26.15 -3.02 -9.99
C ALA A 164 -26.09 -2.41 -11.41
#